data_AF-A0A231H478-F1
#
_entry.id   AF-A0A231H478-F1
#
_cell.length_a   1.000
_cell.length_b   1.000
_cell.length_c   1.000
_cell.angle_alpha   90.00
_cell.angle_beta   90.00
_cell.angle_gamma   90.00
#
_symmetry.space_group_name_H-M   'P 1'
#
loop_
_entity.id
_entity.type
_entity.pdbx_description
1 polymer ?
#
loop_
_entity_poly.entity_id
_entity_poly.type
_entity_poly.pdbx_seq_one_letter_code
_entity_poly.pdbx_strand_id
1 'polypeptide(L)'
;MFADLNGAHGFQFYTPCAANTDRAVGRALPDGKLHAMSETATAAPVAPSSTVVESVKKFVAAHGGSGTAVLQPIGRIGVRITLVGADGVLGDRVVADLATAKAVVEAVDGLAETEHWDRDLSSIATPAKGHWARMAGWVARQTRFPKARNEN
;
A
#
# COMPACT_ATOMS: atom_id res chain seq x y z
N MET A 1 67.92 -19.29 -3.48
CA MET A 1 66.88 -18.28 -3.19
C MET A 1 66.09 -18.05 -4.47
N PHE A 2 65.04 -18.85 -4.70
CA PHE A 2 64.02 -18.63 -5.73
C PHE A 2 62.77 -19.35 -5.22
N ALA A 3 61.76 -18.58 -4.81
CA ALA A 3 60.45 -19.08 -4.45
C ALA A 3 59.53 -18.85 -5.66
N ASP A 4 58.85 -19.92 -6.04
CA ASP A 4 58.04 -20.03 -7.25
C ASP A 4 56.69 -19.32 -7.11
N LEU A 5 56.24 -18.70 -8.19
CA LEU A 5 55.06 -17.86 -8.34
C LEU A 5 53.87 -18.71 -8.79
N ASN A 6 52.75 -18.70 -8.07
CA ASN A 6 51.46 -19.12 -8.61
C ASN A 6 50.30 -18.36 -7.94
N GLY A 7 49.93 -17.22 -8.54
CA GLY A 7 48.68 -16.50 -8.28
C GLY A 7 47.65 -16.89 -9.33
N ALA A 8 46.74 -17.81 -8.98
CA ALA A 8 45.67 -18.25 -9.85
C ALA A 8 44.35 -17.53 -9.51
N HIS A 9 43.83 -16.84 -10.52
CA HIS A 9 42.46 -16.36 -10.63
C HIS A 9 41.48 -17.55 -10.65
N GLY A 10 40.35 -17.47 -9.94
CA GLY A 10 39.31 -18.50 -9.96
C GLY A 10 37.95 -17.96 -9.56
N PHE A 11 37.09 -17.75 -10.56
CA PHE A 11 35.65 -17.49 -10.45
C PHE A 11 34.96 -18.61 -9.67
N GLN A 12 34.27 -18.30 -8.56
CA GLN A 12 33.45 -19.26 -7.84
C GLN A 12 31.98 -19.17 -8.29
N PHE A 13 31.58 -20.16 -9.07
CA PHE A 13 30.21 -20.37 -9.51
C PHE A 13 29.28 -20.76 -8.33
N TYR A 14 28.03 -20.30 -8.45
CA TYR A 14 26.86 -20.62 -7.63
C TYR A 14 26.73 -22.11 -7.26
N THR A 15 26.62 -22.42 -5.97
CA THR A 15 26.29 -23.76 -5.46
C THR A 15 24.78 -23.93 -5.36
N PRO A 16 24.16 -24.94 -6.01
CA PRO A 16 22.74 -25.21 -5.86
C PRO A 16 22.42 -25.84 -4.49
N CYS A 17 21.24 -25.48 -4.00
CA CYS A 17 20.60 -26.00 -2.79
C CYS A 17 20.62 -27.53 -2.76
N ALA A 18 21.26 -28.11 -1.74
CA ALA A 18 21.23 -29.55 -1.48
C ALA A 18 19.80 -29.97 -1.12
N ALA A 19 19.19 -30.78 -1.99
CA ALA A 19 17.96 -31.49 -1.70
C ALA A 19 18.23 -32.49 -0.57
N ASN A 20 17.58 -32.27 0.58
CA ASN A 20 17.60 -33.22 1.69
C ASN A 20 16.69 -34.40 1.34
N THR A 21 17.28 -35.47 0.81
CA THR A 21 16.65 -36.78 0.73
C THR A 21 16.76 -37.45 2.09
N ASP A 22 15.76 -37.24 2.94
CA ASP A 22 15.52 -38.20 4.00
C ASP A 22 14.06 -38.66 4.05
N ARG A 23 13.95 -39.96 4.26
CA ARG A 23 12.86 -40.85 3.91
C ARG A 23 12.07 -41.15 5.18
N ALA A 24 10.80 -40.78 5.21
CA ALA A 24 9.83 -41.40 6.11
C ALA A 24 8.46 -41.47 5.42
N VAL A 25 8.21 -42.62 4.79
CA VAL A 25 6.90 -43.05 4.33
C VAL A 25 6.08 -43.46 5.57
N GLY A 26 4.92 -42.83 5.75
CA GLY A 26 3.88 -43.33 6.65
C GLY A 26 3.57 -42.45 7.86
N ARG A 27 2.79 -41.38 7.67
CA ARG A 27 1.85 -40.90 8.70
C ARG A 27 0.60 -40.35 8.00
N ALA A 28 -0.55 -40.89 8.40
CA ALA A 28 -1.86 -40.57 7.86
C ALA A 28 -2.13 -39.06 7.77
N LEU A 29 -2.71 -38.62 6.64
CA LEU A 29 -3.34 -37.31 6.53
C LEU A 29 -4.53 -37.28 7.50
N PRO A 30 -4.60 -36.33 8.46
CA PRO A 30 -5.82 -36.17 9.23
C PRO A 30 -6.92 -35.61 8.33
N ASP A 31 -8.09 -36.25 8.43
CA ASP A 31 -9.33 -35.85 7.78
C ASP A 31 -9.66 -34.37 7.98
N GLY A 32 -10.18 -33.79 6.90
CA GLY A 32 -11.04 -32.61 6.84
C GLY A 32 -11.10 -31.68 8.06
N LYS A 33 -10.36 -30.58 7.98
CA LYS A 33 -10.85 -29.26 8.38
C LYS A 33 -10.12 -28.19 7.58
N LEU A 34 -10.75 -27.72 6.50
CA LEU A 34 -10.45 -26.40 5.97
C LEU A 34 -10.62 -25.43 7.15
N HIS A 35 -9.50 -24.90 7.65
CA HIS A 35 -9.58 -23.80 8.60
C HIS A 35 -10.08 -22.62 7.78
N ALA A 36 -11.36 -22.30 7.95
CA ALA A 36 -11.93 -21.08 7.42
C ALA A 36 -10.99 -19.94 7.79
N MET A 37 -10.44 -19.25 6.79
CA MET A 37 -9.81 -17.95 7.02
C MET A 37 -10.93 -16.98 7.43
N SER A 38 -11.21 -16.97 8.73
CA SER A 38 -12.06 -16.01 9.40
C SER A 38 -11.34 -15.63 10.68
N GLU A 39 -10.39 -14.73 10.52
CA GLU A 39 -9.92 -13.91 11.64
C GLU A 39 -10.20 -12.46 11.25
N THR A 40 -11.43 -12.04 11.51
CA THR A 40 -11.64 -10.68 11.99
C THR A 40 -10.97 -10.63 13.36
N ALA A 41 -9.67 -10.36 13.37
CA ALA A 41 -8.96 -10.06 14.60
C ALA A 41 -9.54 -8.75 15.13
N THR A 42 -10.45 -8.85 16.10
CA THR A 42 -10.88 -7.73 16.93
C THR A 42 -9.66 -7.29 17.74
N ALA A 43 -8.88 -6.37 17.17
CA ALA A 43 -7.87 -5.63 17.89
C ALA A 43 -8.56 -4.74 18.94
N ALA A 44 -7.93 -4.60 20.11
CA ALA A 44 -8.36 -3.68 21.16
C ALA A 44 -8.59 -2.27 20.60
N PRO A 45 -9.48 -1.44 21.19
CA PRO A 45 -9.75 -0.09 20.71
C PRO A 45 -8.48 0.75 20.84
N VAL A 46 -7.73 0.86 19.74
CA VAL A 46 -6.58 1.75 19.65
C VAL A 46 -7.15 3.11 19.31
N ALA A 47 -7.04 4.04 20.27
CA ALA A 47 -7.43 5.42 20.04
C ALA A 47 -6.60 5.98 18.87
N PRO A 48 -7.25 6.54 17.83
CA PRO A 48 -6.53 7.07 16.70
C PRO A 48 -5.67 8.25 17.13
N SER A 49 -4.48 8.38 16.56
CA SER A 49 -3.60 9.52 16.84
C SER A 49 -4.32 10.83 16.50
N SER A 50 -4.30 11.80 17.42
CA SER A 50 -4.97 13.10 17.24
C SER A 50 -4.52 13.81 15.95
N THR A 51 -3.23 13.73 15.62
CA THR A 51 -2.66 14.33 14.40
C THR A 51 -3.30 13.80 13.11
N VAL A 52 -3.60 12.50 13.04
CA VAL A 52 -4.26 11.92 11.87
C VAL A 52 -5.70 12.41 11.80
N VAL A 53 -6.45 12.36 12.91
CA VAL A 53 -7.83 12.85 12.94
C VAL A 53 -7.91 14.33 12.57
N GLU A 54 -7.04 15.18 13.11
CA GLU A 54 -6.98 16.61 12.77
C GLU A 54 -6.63 16.85 11.31
N SER A 55 -5.71 16.09 10.75
CA SER A 55 -5.42 16.13 9.30
C SER A 55 -6.67 15.81 8.48
N VAL A 56 -7.37 14.74 8.83
CA VAL A 56 -8.53 14.28 8.07
C VAL A 56 -9.66 15.29 8.19
N LYS A 57 -9.90 15.86 9.38
CA LYS A 57 -10.85 16.97 9.58
C LYS A 57 -10.50 18.20 8.74
N LYS A 58 -9.21 18.58 8.70
CA LYS A 58 -8.73 19.69 7.88
C LYS A 58 -8.95 19.43 6.38
N PHE A 59 -8.75 18.20 5.93
CA PHE A 59 -9.02 17.79 4.56
C PHE A 59 -10.53 17.95 4.25
N VAL A 60 -11.40 17.33 5.04
CA VAL A 60 -12.86 17.41 4.84
C VAL A 60 -13.35 18.86 4.84
N ALA A 61 -12.86 19.69 5.76
CA ALA A 61 -13.20 21.12 5.82
C ALA A 61 -12.72 21.91 4.58
N ALA A 62 -11.58 21.56 4.01
CA ALA A 62 -11.04 22.23 2.81
C ALA A 62 -11.77 21.83 1.52
N HIS A 63 -12.39 20.64 1.49
CA HIS A 63 -12.91 20.01 0.28
C HIS A 63 -14.44 19.89 0.23
N GLY A 64 -15.14 20.83 0.90
CA GLY A 64 -16.60 20.97 0.80
C GLY A 64 -17.39 20.24 1.90
N GLY A 65 -16.74 19.76 2.96
CA GLY A 65 -17.41 19.19 4.13
C GLY A 65 -17.85 17.74 3.96
N SER A 66 -17.55 17.11 2.82
CA SER A 66 -17.81 15.69 2.59
C SER A 66 -16.70 15.03 1.78
N GLY A 67 -16.52 13.73 1.99
CA GLY A 67 -15.58 12.93 1.22
C GLY A 67 -15.79 11.43 1.42
N THR A 68 -15.10 10.65 0.61
CA THR A 68 -15.12 9.18 0.68
C THR A 68 -13.73 8.69 1.08
N ALA A 69 -13.67 7.85 2.12
CA ALA A 69 -12.46 7.21 2.60
C ALA A 69 -12.39 5.76 2.08
N VAL A 70 -11.34 5.47 1.29
CA VAL A 70 -11.02 4.13 0.82
C VAL A 70 -9.98 3.50 1.74
N LEU A 71 -10.35 2.43 2.45
CA LEU A 71 -9.44 1.70 3.33
C LEU A 71 -8.70 0.62 2.54
N GLN A 72 -7.37 0.65 2.57
CA GLN A 72 -6.52 -0.27 1.81
C GLN A 72 -5.42 -0.86 2.70
N PRO A 73 -5.61 -2.09 3.21
CA PRO A 73 -4.56 -2.80 3.93
C PRO A 73 -3.34 -3.05 3.04
N ILE A 74 -2.17 -2.57 3.46
CA ILE A 74 -0.88 -2.69 2.74
C ILE A 74 0.03 -3.75 3.38
N GLY A 75 -0.56 -4.85 3.82
CA GLY A 75 0.12 -5.93 4.53
C GLY A 75 0.55 -5.52 5.94
N ARG A 76 1.76 -5.91 6.35
CA ARG A 76 2.26 -5.68 7.73
C ARG A 76 2.60 -4.22 8.05
N ILE A 77 2.68 -3.35 7.03
CA ILE A 77 2.99 -1.93 7.20
C ILE A 77 1.81 -1.16 7.78
N GLY A 78 0.58 -1.66 7.55
CA GLY A 78 -0.65 -1.09 8.10
C GLY A 78 -1.73 -0.90 7.04
N VAL A 79 -2.50 0.17 7.18
CA VAL A 79 -3.64 0.50 6.31
C VAL A 79 -3.47 1.90 5.75
N ARG A 80 -3.59 2.02 4.42
CA ARG A 80 -3.65 3.31 3.73
C ARG A 80 -5.11 3.76 3.63
N ILE A 81 -5.39 4.93 4.17
CA ILE A 81 -6.66 5.64 4.07
C ILE A 81 -6.49 6.63 2.92
N THR A 82 -7.16 6.37 1.80
CA THR A 82 -7.20 7.31 0.68
C THR A 82 -8.51 8.09 0.73
N LEU A 83 -8.43 9.40 0.87
CA LEU A 83 -9.56 10.30 0.94
C LEU A 83 -9.81 10.90 -0.43
N VAL A 84 -11.07 10.93 -0.85
CA VAL A 84 -11.54 11.60 -2.05
C VAL A 84 -12.53 12.67 -1.62
N GLY A 85 -12.19 13.94 -1.82
CA GLY A 85 -13.09 15.06 -1.58
C GLY A 85 -14.21 15.12 -2.61
N ALA A 86 -15.31 15.81 -2.29
CA ALA A 86 -16.38 16.06 -3.26
C ALA A 86 -15.92 16.88 -4.48
N ASP A 87 -14.82 17.63 -4.34
CA ASP A 87 -14.14 18.37 -5.41
C ASP A 87 -13.18 17.51 -6.24
N GLY A 88 -13.05 16.22 -5.92
CA GLY A 88 -12.17 15.28 -6.61
C GLY A 88 -10.72 15.29 -6.13
N VAL A 89 -10.37 16.12 -5.15
CA VAL A 89 -9.00 16.15 -4.62
C VAL A 89 -8.72 14.87 -3.81
N LEU A 90 -7.51 14.35 -3.97
CA LEU A 90 -7.05 13.15 -3.26
C LEU A 90 -6.15 13.53 -2.09
N GLY A 91 -6.37 12.90 -0.95
CA GLY A 91 -5.48 12.93 0.21
C GLY A 91 -5.16 11.51 0.69
N ASP A 92 -3.99 11.31 1.28
CA ASP A 92 -3.59 10.00 1.80
C ASP A 92 -3.10 10.09 3.26
N ARG A 93 -3.44 9.08 4.05
CA ARG A 93 -2.88 8.83 5.37
C ARG A 93 -2.61 7.35 5.56
N VAL A 94 -1.60 7.03 6.35
CA VAL A 94 -1.24 5.65 6.69
C VAL A 94 -1.36 5.49 8.20
N VAL A 95 -2.01 4.41 8.61
CA VAL A 95 -2.27 4.03 9.99
C VAL A 95 -1.78 2.60 10.22
N ALA A 96 -1.42 2.25 11.46
CA ALA A 96 -0.82 0.96 11.78
C ALA A 96 -1.76 -0.24 11.57
N ASP A 97 -3.07 -0.07 11.74
CA ASP A 97 -4.04 -1.16 11.68
C ASP A 97 -5.43 -0.69 11.19
N LEU A 98 -6.27 -1.67 10.84
CA LEU A 98 -7.60 -1.44 10.29
C LEU A 98 -8.58 -0.91 11.33
N ALA A 99 -8.47 -1.37 12.59
CA ALA A 99 -9.34 -0.90 13.66
C ALA A 99 -9.16 0.60 13.91
N THR A 100 -7.91 1.06 13.94
CA THR A 100 -7.56 2.48 14.07
C THR A 100 -8.01 3.26 12.84
N ALA A 101 -7.91 2.69 11.63
CA ALA A 101 -8.40 3.35 10.43
C ALA A 101 -9.92 3.57 10.45
N LYS A 102 -10.69 2.58 10.92
CA LYS A 102 -12.14 2.71 11.14
C LYS A 102 -12.46 3.74 12.22
N ALA A 103 -11.73 3.72 13.33
CA ALA A 103 -11.87 4.72 14.39
C ALA A 103 -11.59 6.16 13.89
N VAL A 104 -10.67 6.34 12.93
CA VAL A 104 -10.45 7.65 12.28
C VAL A 104 -11.67 8.08 11.46
N VAL A 105 -12.26 7.18 10.69
CA VAL A 105 -13.45 7.48 9.86
C VAL A 105 -14.65 7.82 10.75
N GLU A 106 -14.89 7.05 11.81
CA GLU A 106 -15.96 7.31 12.78
C GLU A 106 -15.78 8.63 13.55
N ALA A 107 -14.54 9.07 13.77
CA ALA A 107 -14.24 10.31 14.49
C ALA A 107 -14.39 11.59 13.65
N VAL A 108 -14.63 11.47 12.33
CA VAL A 108 -14.76 12.61 11.41
C VAL A 108 -16.12 12.57 10.71
N ASP A 109 -16.96 13.54 11.03
CA ASP A 109 -18.25 13.72 10.35
C ASP A 109 -18.06 14.02 8.85
N GLY A 110 -18.96 13.47 8.02
CA GLY A 110 -18.98 13.72 6.58
C GLY A 110 -18.09 12.79 5.74
N LEU A 111 -17.50 11.76 6.33
CA LEU A 111 -16.80 10.71 5.59
C LEU A 111 -17.68 9.48 5.36
N ALA A 112 -17.76 9.05 4.10
CA ALA A 112 -18.28 7.75 3.72
C ALA A 112 -17.15 6.73 3.65
N GLU A 113 -17.30 5.57 4.28
CA GLU A 113 -16.36 4.45 4.16
C GLU A 113 -16.65 3.63 2.90
N THR A 114 -15.60 3.27 2.16
CA THR A 114 -15.66 2.22 1.14
C THR A 114 -14.41 1.36 1.18
N GLU A 115 -14.58 0.07 0.89
CA GLU A 115 -13.48 -0.89 0.79
C GLU A 115 -12.91 -0.93 -0.64
N HIS A 116 -13.61 -0.36 -1.63
CA HIS A 116 -13.32 -0.54 -3.04
C HIS A 116 -13.35 0.77 -3.84
N TRP A 117 -12.59 0.75 -4.93
CA TRP A 117 -12.63 1.82 -5.93
C TRP A 117 -13.77 1.55 -6.91
N ASP A 118 -14.88 2.25 -6.71
CA ASP A 118 -15.98 2.23 -7.65
C ASP A 118 -15.69 3.10 -8.87
N ARG A 119 -16.42 2.83 -9.96
CA ARG A 119 -16.32 3.61 -11.19
C ARG A 119 -16.64 5.07 -10.96
N ASP A 120 -17.69 5.35 -10.20
CA ASP A 120 -18.14 6.71 -9.91
C ASP A 120 -17.09 7.45 -9.07
N LEU A 121 -16.53 6.79 -8.05
CA LEU A 121 -15.46 7.33 -7.21
C LEU A 121 -14.18 7.62 -8.01
N SER A 122 -13.81 6.71 -8.90
CA SER A 122 -12.63 6.87 -9.75
C SER A 122 -12.83 7.97 -10.80
N SER A 123 -14.07 8.24 -11.22
CA SER A 123 -14.39 9.27 -12.21
C SER A 123 -14.27 10.69 -11.66
N ILE A 124 -14.50 10.89 -10.37
CA ILE A 124 -14.37 12.21 -9.71
C ILE A 124 -12.93 12.53 -9.30
N ALA A 125 -12.11 11.50 -9.09
CA ALA A 125 -10.73 11.66 -8.66
C ALA A 125 -9.90 12.47 -9.67
N THR A 126 -9.48 13.68 -9.26
CA THR A 126 -8.76 14.64 -10.08
C THR A 126 -7.39 14.91 -9.47
N PRO A 127 -6.32 14.26 -9.97
CA PRO A 127 -4.97 14.54 -9.55
C PRO A 127 -4.60 16.01 -9.82
N ALA A 128 -3.84 16.62 -8.91
CA ALA A 128 -3.38 17.99 -9.08
C ALA A 128 -2.60 18.21 -10.38
N LYS A 129 -2.68 19.43 -10.94
CA LYS A 129 -1.94 19.80 -12.15
C LYS A 129 -0.43 19.54 -11.96
N GLY A 130 0.19 18.89 -12.95
CA GLY A 130 1.60 18.52 -12.91
C GLY A 130 1.95 17.29 -12.05
N HIS A 131 0.98 16.61 -11.45
CA HIS A 131 1.23 15.36 -10.69
C HIS A 131 1.90 14.30 -11.58
N TRP A 132 1.42 14.12 -12.81
CA TRP A 132 2.04 13.19 -13.77
C TRP A 132 3.51 13.54 -14.05
N ALA A 133 3.85 14.83 -14.16
CA ALA A 133 5.22 15.28 -14.43
C ALA A 133 6.14 14.98 -13.24
N ARG A 134 5.63 15.07 -12.00
CA ARG A 134 6.36 14.65 -10.80
C ARG A 134 6.64 13.14 -10.80
N MET A 135 5.68 12.32 -11.24
CA MET A 135 5.86 10.87 -11.37
C MET A 135 6.81 10.49 -12.52
N ALA A 136 6.75 11.20 -13.63
CA ALA A 136 7.60 10.96 -14.79
C ALA A 136 9.06 11.45 -14.61
N GLY A 137 9.32 12.30 -13.61
CA GLY A 137 10.67 12.76 -13.28
C GLY A 137 11.38 13.40 -14.48
N TRP A 138 12.58 12.90 -14.81
CA TRP A 138 13.34 13.38 -15.97
C TRP A 138 12.58 13.22 -17.31
N VAL A 139 11.74 12.19 -17.43
CA VAL A 139 10.98 11.92 -18.67
C VAL A 139 9.99 13.06 -18.97
N ALA A 140 9.47 13.74 -17.94
CA ALA A 140 8.54 14.86 -18.11
C ALA A 140 9.13 16.04 -18.88
N ARG A 141 10.46 16.15 -18.93
CA ARG A 141 11.19 17.25 -19.60
C ARG A 141 11.67 16.87 -21.01
N GLN A 142 11.37 15.67 -21.47
CA GLN A 142 11.76 15.24 -22.82
C GLN A 142 10.87 15.87 -23.88
N THR A 143 11.48 16.38 -24.94
CA THR A 143 10.79 16.98 -26.09
C THR A 143 10.52 15.98 -27.23
N ARG A 144 11.08 14.77 -27.12
CA ARG A 144 10.95 13.70 -28.13
C ARG A 144 9.54 13.10 -28.18
N PHE A 145 8.81 13.12 -27.07
CA PHE A 145 7.49 12.50 -26.96
C PHE A 145 6.37 13.55 -26.95
N PRO A 146 5.16 13.19 -27.41
CA PRO A 146 4.01 14.09 -27.41
C PRO A 146 3.65 14.53 -25.99
N LYS A 147 3.12 15.76 -25.87
CA LYS A 147 2.66 16.33 -24.58
C LYS A 147 1.58 15.46 -23.95
N ALA A 148 1.61 15.38 -22.62
CA ALA A 148 0.61 14.64 -21.87
C ALA A 148 -0.77 15.30 -22.03
N ARG A 149 -1.82 14.49 -22.26
CA ARG A 149 -3.17 14.99 -22.56
C ARG A 149 -3.89 15.59 -21.35
N ASN A 150 -3.35 15.40 -20.15
CA ASN A 150 -3.93 15.74 -18.86
C ASN A 150 -3.35 17.05 -18.26
N GLU A 151 -2.88 17.96 -19.11
CA GLU A 151 -2.27 19.24 -18.69
C GLU A 151 -3.07 20.51 -19.00
N ASN A 152 -4.24 20.38 -19.63
CA ASN A 152 -5.09 21.53 -19.98
C ASN A 152 -5.58 22.22 -18.70
#